data_AF-A0A1H8LW51-F1
#
_entry.id   AF-A0A1H8LW51-F1
#
_cell.length_a   1.000
_cell.length_b   1.000
_cell.length_c   1.000
_cell.angle_alpha   90.00
_cell.angle_beta   90.00
_cell.angle_gamma   90.00
#
_symmetry.space_group_name_H-M   'P 1'
#
loop_
_entity.id
_entity.type
_entity.pdbx_description
1 polymer ?
#
loop_
_entity_poly.entity_id
_entity_poly.type
_entity_poly.pdbx_seq_one_letter_code
_entity_poly.pdbx_strand_id
1 'polypeptide(L)' 'MVEILAAGLTGANFAAEAGSFLDDKGDPPGTGQFIIAIDPQAFADNALEQFAELARSVEEQQGARRMEGSRHV' A
#
# COMPACT_ATOMS: atom_id res chain seq x y z
N MET A 1 -12.96 -2.59 4.60
CA MET A 1 -12.26 -1.30 4.40
C MET A 1 -11.86 -1.10 2.94
N VAL A 2 -11.08 -2.02 2.35
CA VAL A 2 -10.59 -1.90 0.96
C VAL A 2 -11.73 -1.67 -0.04
N GLU A 3 -12.77 -2.50 -0.05
CA GLU A 3 -13.93 -2.34 -0.94
C GLU A 3 -14.58 -0.94 -0.88
N ILE A 4 -14.76 -0.39 0.31
CA ILE A 4 -15.40 0.92 0.47
C ILE A 4 -14.51 2.04 -0.08
N LEU A 5 -13.20 1.98 0.16
CA LEU A 5 -12.28 3.03 -0.27
C LEU A 5 -11.89 2.89 -1.75
N ALA A 6 -11.58 1.68 -2.19
CA ALA A 6 -11.05 1.41 -3.53
C ALA A 6 -12.14 1.28 -4.59
N ALA A 7 -13.36 0.80 -4.24
CA ALA A 7 -14.48 0.69 -5.16
C ALA A 7 -15.56 1.75 -4.88
N GLY A 8 -16.17 1.70 -3.69
CA GLY A 8 -17.31 2.57 -3.35
C GLY A 8 -17.02 4.08 -3.48
N LEU A 9 -15.88 4.54 -2.96
CA LEU A 9 -15.49 5.95 -3.00
C LEU A 9 -15.01 6.42 -4.39
N THR A 10 -14.37 5.53 -5.15
CA THR A 10 -13.82 5.86 -6.47
C THR A 10 -14.86 5.72 -7.59
N GLY A 11 -16.01 5.11 -7.30
CA GLY A 11 -17.04 4.78 -8.28
C GLY A 11 -16.73 3.55 -9.13
N ALA A 12 -15.75 2.73 -8.71
CA ALA A 12 -15.40 1.50 -9.38
C ALA A 12 -16.24 0.31 -8.89
N ASN A 13 -16.15 -0.81 -9.60
CA ASN A 13 -16.89 -2.03 -9.28
C ASN A 13 -16.40 -2.62 -7.95
N PHE A 14 -17.35 -3.11 -7.14
CA PHE A 14 -17.00 -3.97 -6.01
C PHE A 14 -16.39 -5.27 -6.54
N ALA A 15 -15.60 -5.97 -5.71
CA ALA A 15 -14.94 -7.21 -6.12
C ALA A 15 -15.92 -8.29 -6.59
N ALA A 16 -17.15 -8.29 -6.07
CA ALA A 16 -18.21 -9.20 -6.50
C ALA A 16 -18.78 -8.87 -7.91
N GLU A 17 -18.58 -7.64 -8.38
CA GLU A 17 -19.05 -7.12 -9.67
C GLU A 17 -17.91 -7.00 -10.68
N ALA A 18 -16.66 -7.17 -10.23
CA ALA A 18 -15.48 -7.04 -11.06
C ALA A 18 -15.34 -8.19 -12.07
N GLY A 19 -14.85 -7.86 -13.26
CA GLY A 19 -14.49 -8.84 -14.30
C GLY A 19 -13.27 -9.71 -13.95
N SER A 20 -12.93 -10.67 -14.80
CA SER A 20 -11.82 -11.62 -14.56
C SER A 20 -10.46 -10.93 -14.49
N PHE A 21 -9.67 -11.29 -13.48
CA PHE A 21 -8.25 -10.90 -13.35
C PHE A 21 -7.29 -11.95 -13.93
N LEU A 22 -7.80 -13.12 -14.29
CA LEU A 22 -6.99 -14.32 -14.54
C LEU A 22 -6.87 -14.66 -16.03
N ASP A 23 -7.65 -13.99 -16.87
CA ASP A 23 -7.65 -14.15 -18.31
C ASP A 23 -7.95 -12.80 -18.99
N ASP A 24 -7.71 -12.75 -20.30
CA ASP A 24 -7.86 -11.56 -21.14
C ASP A 24 -9.22 -11.50 -21.87
N LYS A 25 -10.22 -12.27 -21.39
CA LYS A 25 -11.52 -12.34 -22.05
C LYS A 25 -12.52 -11.38 -21.40
N GLY A 26 -13.08 -10.51 -22.22
CA GLY A 26 -14.07 -9.53 -21.80
C GLY A 26 -13.45 -8.17 -21.48
N ASP A 27 -14.22 -7.32 -20.81
CA ASP A 27 -13.76 -5.98 -20.42
C ASP A 27 -12.84 -6.07 -19.19
N PRO A 28 -11.94 -5.08 -18.99
CA PRO A 28 -11.11 -5.01 -17.79
C PRO A 28 -11.95 -5.11 -16.50
N PRO A 29 -11.39 -5.60 -15.38
CA PRO A 29 -12.14 -5.86 -14.16
C PRO A 29 -12.96 -4.68 -13.60
N GLY A 30 -12.61 -3.45 -13.99
CA GLY A 30 -13.34 -2.25 -13.60
C GLY A 30 -13.17 -1.92 -12.12
N THR A 31 -12.09 -2.37 -11.48
CA THR A 31 -11.75 -2.02 -10.10
C THR A 31 -11.10 -0.64 -10.01
N GLY A 32 -11.10 -0.10 -8.79
CA GLY A 32 -10.53 1.20 -8.50
C GLY A 32 -9.38 1.12 -7.51
N GLN A 33 -8.68 2.25 -7.38
CA GLN A 33 -7.59 2.41 -6.43
C GLN A 33 -7.80 3.69 -5.65
N PHE A 34 -7.59 3.60 -4.33
CA PHE A 34 -7.54 4.76 -3.45
C PHE A 34 -6.11 4.95 -2.96
N ILE A 35 -5.57 6.15 -3.18
CA ILE A 35 -4.21 6.52 -2.77
C ILE A 35 -4.31 7.60 -1.69
N ILE A 36 -3.63 7.37 -0.58
CA ILE A 36 -3.42 8.37 0.46
C ILE A 36 -1.94 8.73 0.46
N ALA A 37 -1.64 10.01 0.25
CA ALA A 37 -0.30 10.56 0.41
C ALA A 37 -0.29 11.46 1.64
N ILE A 38 0.69 11.24 2.52
CA ILE A 38 0.89 12.03 3.73
C ILE A 38 2.31 12.57 3.65
N ASP A 39 2.45 13.89 3.75
CA ASP A 39 3.75 14.51 3.96
C ASP A 39 4.12 14.37 5.45
N PRO A 40 5.12 13.55 5.81
CA PRO A 40 5.50 13.37 7.21
C PRO A 40 6.14 14.63 7.82
N GLN A 41 6.78 15.47 6.99
CA GLN A 41 7.43 16.71 7.45
C GLN A 41 6.41 17.78 7.86
N ALA A 42 5.16 17.68 7.37
CA ALA A 42 4.06 18.52 7.83
C ALA A 42 3.66 18.27 9.30
N PHE A 43 4.10 17.16 9.90
CA PHE A 43 3.75 16.77 11.27
C PHE A 43 4.93 16.79 12.25
N ALA A 44 6.16 16.58 11.77
CA ALA A 44 7.37 16.71 12.57
C ALA A 44 8.60 16.99 11.69
N ASP A 45 9.43 17.95 12.10
CA ASP A 45 10.63 18.36 11.36
C ASP A 45 11.64 17.20 11.18
N ASN A 46 11.71 16.28 12.14
CA ASN A 46 12.64 15.14 12.14
C ASN A 46 11.96 13.79 11.84
N ALA A 47 10.82 13.79 11.15
CA ALA A 47 10.05 12.57 10.91
C ALA A 47 10.83 11.50 10.13
N LEU A 48 11.65 11.92 9.16
CA LEU A 48 12.44 10.99 8.34
C LEU A 48 13.53 10.30 9.17
N GLU A 49 14.21 11.03 10.05
CA GLU A 49 15.22 10.50 10.96
C GLU A 49 14.58 9.49 11.92
N GLN A 50 13.40 9.80 12.47
CA GLN A 50 12.69 8.87 13.35
C GLN A 50 12.31 7.56 12.64
N PHE A 51 11.85 7.64 11.38
CA PHE A 51 11.55 6.43 10.60
C PHE A 51 12.80 5.61 10.30
N ALA A 52 13.92 6.25 9.99
CA ALA A 52 15.20 5.59 9.77
C ALA A 52 15.71 4.90 11.05
N GLU A 53 15.61 5.56 12.20
CA GLU A 53 15.99 4.97 13.49
C GLU A 53 15.13 3.76 13.84
N LEU A 54 13.82 3.85 13.62
CA LEU A 54 12.91 2.72 13.81
C LEU A 54 13.29 1.54 12.91
N ALA A 55 13.49 1.80 11.62
CA ALA A 55 13.89 0.75 10.67
C ALA A 55 15.19 0.05 11.11
N ARG A 56 16.21 0.83 11.49
CA ARG A 56 17.48 0.29 12.01
C ARG A 56 17.27 -0.56 13.27
N SER A 57 16.45 -0.09 14.20
CA SER A 57 16.17 -0.82 15.45
C SER A 57 15.48 -2.17 15.21
N VAL A 58 14.71 -2.31 14.13
CA VAL A 58 14.09 -3.57 13.72
C VAL A 58 15.12 -4.49 13.09
N GLU A 59 16.00 -3.97 12.23
CA GLU A 59 17.06 -4.75 11.58
C GLU A 59 18.09 -5.31 12.56
N GLU A 60 18.34 -4.62 13.67
CA GLU A 60 19.27 -5.06 14.72
C GLU A 60 18.72 -6.19 15.61
N GLN A 61 17.42 -6.51 15.52
CA GLN A 61 16.80 -7.55 16.33
C GLN A 61 17.15 -8.95 15.82
N GLN A 62 17.61 -9.82 16.72
CA GLN A 62 17.89 -11.22 16.39
C GLN A 62 16.61 -11.94 15.92
N GLY A 63 16.67 -12.55 14.73
CA GLY A 63 15.52 -13.24 14.14
C GLY A 63 14.50 -12.33 13.45
N ALA A 64 14.78 -11.03 13.35
CA ALA A 64 13.93 -10.12 12.59
C ALA A 64 13.82 -10.57 11.13
N ARG A 65 12.58 -10.64 10.63
CA ARG A 65 12.33 -10.80 9.20
C ARG A 65 12.85 -9.54 8.52
N ARG A 66 13.71 -9.73 7.51
CA ARG A 66 14.24 -8.64 6.67
C ARG A 66 13.13 -7.69 6.23
N MET A 67 13.38 -6.39 6.31
CA MET A 67 12.43 -5.36 5.91
C MET A 67 11.99 -5.55 4.44
N GLU A 68 10.70 -5.31 4.20
CA GLU A 68 10.14 -5.34 2.86
C GLU A 68 10.70 -4.18 2.03
N GLY A 69 11.13 -4.44 0.79
CA GLY A 69 11.84 -3.46 -0.04
C GLY A 69 13.35 -3.67 -0.13
N SER A 70 14.02 -4.20 0.91
CA SER A 70 15.47 -4.48 0.93
C SER A 70 15.93 -5.65 0.03
N ARG A 71 15.07 -6.04 -0.93
CA ARG A 71 15.25 -7.13 -1.93
C ARG A 71 15.24 -6.64 -3.38
N HIS A 72 14.89 -5.38 -3.65
CA HIS A 72 14.75 -4.84 -5.02
C HIS A 72 15.91 -3.91 -5.42
N VAL A 73 17.13 -4.19 -4.96
CA VAL A 73 18.35 -3.46 -5.36
C VAL A 73 19.21 -4.34 -6.24
#